data_AF-A0A8T4HCM9-F1
#
_entry.id   AF-A0A8T4HCM9-F1
#
_cell.length_a   1.000
_cell.length_b   1.000
_cell.length_c   1.000
_cell.angle_alpha   90.00
_cell.angle_beta   90.00
_cell.angle_gamma   90.00
#
_symmetry.space_group_name_H-M   'P 1'
#
loop_
_entity.id
_entity.type
_entity.pdbx_description
1 polymer ?
#
loop_
_entity_poly.entity_id
_entity_poly.type
_entity_poly.pdbx_seq_one_letter_code
_entity_poly.pdbx_strand_id
1 'polypeptide(L)'
;MEKILRLLYVEDDAQNRDGLVDVFNEDKIDDYTIFIEGIDSFDTAVEKINVNHYHIVILDLFKGDPKDDGEKIGLEILKLIQGRYFVPVIFYSGNTKDVHDLKSQIVGVVTKGDDGIDGLRSEIVRLVQSNLPFLKDNLHNYIEEELKTYFWDIIHDQRDKFKPENNDFSLGYLMLRKFSQSLSKDKISDILGDSQLKDNKVHPMEFYIYPTDINNEVESGELLEKDGDVYAILTPSCDFVERFSIKDNSSLGRKVGKILLTKTRLLSNSDEFKAYKEKSNKETTSKLEKLIISGKSDRYFFLPGTPFIDNRYIDFQDKIMITYEDLGGYSRLAKLDNPFAEGMIASFIRYYNRIGYPDIDCEYIMRNL
;
A
#
# COMPACT_ATOMS: atom_id res chain seq x y z
N MET A 1 -26.95 -13.71 6.74
CA MET A 1 -26.95 -12.47 7.54
C MET A 1 -26.95 -11.33 6.54
N GLU A 2 -27.88 -10.38 6.67
CA GLU A 2 -27.91 -9.20 5.80
C GLU A 2 -26.70 -8.32 6.13
N LYS A 3 -25.93 -7.89 5.11
CA LYS A 3 -24.77 -7.02 5.33
C LYS A 3 -25.29 -5.59 5.51
N ILE A 4 -24.76 -4.87 6.50
CA ILE A 4 -25.23 -3.53 6.84
C ILE A 4 -24.16 -2.51 6.47
N LEU A 5 -24.53 -1.46 5.73
CA LEU A 5 -23.70 -0.29 5.49
C LEU A 5 -24.18 0.88 6.36
N ARG A 6 -23.49 1.09 7.48
CA ARG A 6 -23.71 2.22 8.39
C ARG A 6 -23.06 3.52 7.88
N LEU A 7 -23.87 4.55 7.71
CA LEU A 7 -23.50 5.90 7.27
C LEU A 7 -23.81 6.90 8.39
N LEU A 8 -22.96 7.90 8.57
CA LEU A 8 -23.25 9.08 9.38
C LEU A 8 -23.39 10.29 8.46
N TYR A 9 -24.48 11.04 8.55
CA TYR A 9 -24.65 12.30 7.81
C TYR A 9 -24.68 13.49 8.76
N VAL A 10 -23.79 14.45 8.54
CA VAL A 10 -23.69 15.68 9.34
C VAL A 10 -24.19 16.85 8.50
N GLU A 11 -25.32 17.42 8.91
CA GLU A 11 -26.07 18.44 8.18
C GLU A 11 -26.95 19.24 9.15
N ASP A 12 -26.73 20.55 9.22
CA ASP A 12 -27.48 21.44 10.10
C ASP A 12 -28.89 21.75 9.55
N ASP A 13 -29.07 21.79 8.23
CA ASP A 13 -30.39 22.00 7.65
C ASP A 13 -31.28 20.75 7.77
N ALA A 14 -32.36 20.86 8.54
CA ALA A 14 -33.24 19.74 8.83
C ALA A 14 -33.92 19.16 7.59
N GLN A 15 -34.27 19.99 6.58
CA GLN A 15 -34.94 19.51 5.38
C GLN A 15 -33.99 18.66 4.53
N ASN A 16 -32.76 19.13 4.33
CA ASN A 16 -31.72 18.38 3.63
C ASN A 16 -31.37 17.09 4.38
N ARG A 17 -31.21 17.17 5.71
CA ARG A 17 -30.88 16.03 6.56
C ARG A 17 -31.93 14.94 6.51
N ASP A 18 -33.17 15.30 6.87
CA ASP A 18 -34.26 14.34 7.00
C ASP A 18 -34.62 13.77 5.62
N GLY A 19 -34.61 14.62 4.57
CA GLY A 19 -34.83 14.19 3.20
C GLY A 19 -33.79 13.18 2.69
N LEU A 20 -32.51 13.34 3.05
CA LEU A 20 -31.48 12.37 2.67
C LEU A 20 -31.60 11.06 3.44
N VAL A 21 -31.91 11.15 4.74
CA VAL A 21 -32.15 9.98 5.60
C VAL A 21 -33.32 9.16 5.06
N ASP A 22 -34.44 9.80 4.72
CA ASP A 22 -35.63 9.13 4.18
C ASP A 22 -35.35 8.41 2.84
N VAL A 23 -34.44 8.96 2.02
CA VAL A 23 -34.09 8.38 0.72
C VAL A 23 -33.15 7.18 0.84
N PHE A 24 -32.16 7.25 1.73
CA PHE A 24 -31.10 6.24 1.82
C PHE A 24 -31.33 5.19 2.91
N ASN A 25 -32.09 5.47 3.96
CA ASN A 25 -32.28 4.51 5.04
C ASN A 25 -33.05 3.29 4.54
N GLU A 26 -32.58 2.09 4.88
CA GLU A 26 -33.09 0.79 4.40
C GLU A 26 -32.97 0.55 2.88
N ASP A 27 -32.38 1.49 2.14
CA ASP A 27 -32.08 1.30 0.72
C ASP A 27 -30.91 0.32 0.52
N LYS A 28 -30.73 -0.16 -0.71
CA LYS A 28 -29.71 -1.17 -1.04
C LYS A 28 -28.64 -0.63 -1.98
N ILE A 29 -27.39 -0.89 -1.59
CA ILE A 29 -26.21 -0.73 -2.44
C ILE A 29 -25.49 -2.07 -2.47
N ASP A 30 -25.43 -2.68 -3.66
CA ASP A 30 -24.94 -4.04 -3.86
C ASP A 30 -25.63 -5.02 -2.87
N ASP A 31 -24.84 -5.74 -2.07
CA ASP A 31 -25.32 -6.70 -1.07
C ASP A 31 -25.59 -6.07 0.30
N TYR A 32 -25.49 -4.74 0.43
CA TYR A 32 -25.59 -4.02 1.70
C TYR A 32 -26.90 -3.27 1.81
N THR A 33 -27.55 -3.42 2.97
CA THR A 33 -28.68 -2.56 3.38
C THR A 33 -28.13 -1.37 4.16
N ILE A 34 -28.53 -0.18 3.75
CA ILE A 34 -28.03 1.07 4.31
C ILE A 34 -28.74 1.38 5.63
N PHE A 35 -27.96 1.78 6.61
CA PHE A 35 -28.44 2.43 7.82
C PHE A 35 -27.79 3.80 7.90
N ILE A 36 -28.56 4.87 7.82
CA ILE A 36 -28.05 6.24 7.84
C ILE A 36 -28.56 6.96 9.09
N GLU A 37 -27.62 7.51 9.86
CA GLU A 37 -27.93 8.36 11.00
C GLU A 37 -27.62 9.81 10.65
N GLY A 38 -28.64 10.66 10.65
CA GLY A 38 -28.49 12.11 10.46
C GLY A 38 -28.30 12.83 11.80
N ILE A 39 -27.34 13.75 11.86
CA ILE A 39 -27.11 14.61 13.02
C ILE A 39 -26.93 16.08 12.61
N ASP A 40 -27.37 16.98 13.48
CA ASP A 40 -27.38 18.44 13.27
C ASP A 40 -26.22 19.18 13.95
N SER A 41 -25.47 18.47 14.80
CA SER A 41 -24.44 19.04 15.65
C SER A 41 -23.07 18.43 15.39
N PHE A 42 -22.08 19.30 15.19
CA PHE A 42 -20.68 18.95 15.06
C PHE A 42 -20.11 18.27 16.32
N ASP A 43 -20.46 18.76 17.51
CA ASP A 43 -19.96 18.18 18.77
C ASP A 43 -20.42 16.72 18.91
N THR A 44 -21.68 16.46 18.55
CA THR A 44 -22.25 15.12 18.52
C THR A 44 -21.60 14.26 17.43
N ALA A 45 -21.18 14.85 16.30
CA ALA A 45 -20.49 14.12 15.24
C ALA A 45 -19.17 13.52 15.73
N VAL A 46 -18.38 14.28 16.48
CA VAL A 46 -17.10 13.80 17.02
C VAL A 46 -17.31 12.64 17.99
N GLU A 47 -18.29 12.76 18.89
CA GLU A 47 -18.63 11.69 19.83
C GLU A 47 -19.09 10.42 19.11
N LYS A 48 -19.95 10.55 18.10
CA LYS A 48 -20.48 9.43 17.31
C LYS A 48 -19.41 8.74 16.49
N ILE A 49 -18.55 9.51 15.83
CA ILE A 49 -17.39 8.98 15.08
C ILE A 49 -16.45 8.24 16.04
N ASN A 50 -16.26 8.74 17.27
CA ASN A 50 -15.41 8.08 18.28
C ASN A 50 -15.93 6.71 18.72
N VAL A 51 -17.25 6.52 18.80
CA VAL A 51 -17.88 5.21 19.09
C VAL A 51 -17.74 4.25 17.90
N ASN A 52 -17.31 4.75 16.73
CA ASN A 52 -16.52 4.02 15.73
C ASN A 52 -17.22 2.87 14.97
N HIS A 53 -18.54 2.97 14.77
CA HIS A 53 -19.34 1.96 14.05
C HIS A 53 -19.75 2.33 12.63
N TYR A 54 -19.37 3.51 12.11
CA TYR A 54 -19.74 3.94 10.76
C TYR A 54 -18.68 3.55 9.74
N HIS A 55 -19.11 3.14 8.56
CA HIS A 55 -18.23 2.79 7.46
C HIS A 55 -17.90 4.01 6.59
N ILE A 56 -18.83 4.97 6.47
CA ILE A 56 -18.65 6.20 5.71
C ILE A 56 -19.28 7.36 6.47
N VAL A 57 -18.62 8.52 6.46
CA VAL A 57 -19.16 9.79 6.97
C VAL A 57 -19.45 10.72 5.81
N ILE A 58 -20.66 11.25 5.75
CA ILE A 58 -21.11 12.23 4.77
C ILE A 58 -21.19 13.58 5.48
N LEU A 59 -20.56 14.60 4.91
CA LEU A 59 -20.45 15.93 5.52
C LEU A 59 -21.01 17.00 4.60
N ASP A 60 -21.87 17.87 5.11
CA ASP A 60 -21.93 19.21 4.54
C ASP A 60 -20.61 19.94 4.85
N LEU A 61 -20.17 20.76 3.90
CA LEU A 61 -18.96 21.57 4.03
C LEU A 61 -19.18 22.75 4.98
N PHE A 62 -20.36 23.38 4.93
CA PHE A 62 -20.66 24.60 5.65
C PHE A 62 -21.69 24.35 6.75
N LYS A 63 -21.58 25.12 7.83
CA LYS A 63 -22.68 25.36 8.77
C LYS A 63 -23.25 26.75 8.50
N GLY A 64 -24.56 26.82 8.26
CA GLY A 64 -25.21 28.04 7.74
C GLY A 64 -24.97 28.31 6.25
N ASP A 65 -25.45 29.44 5.74
CA ASP A 65 -25.37 29.78 4.32
C ASP A 65 -23.93 30.18 3.92
N PRO A 66 -23.32 29.51 2.91
CA PRO A 66 -22.00 29.90 2.38
C PRO A 66 -21.90 31.36 1.91
N LYS A 67 -23.03 31.99 1.56
CA LYS A 67 -23.09 33.40 1.12
C LYS A 67 -23.01 34.39 2.28
N ASP A 68 -23.32 33.95 3.49
CA ASP A 68 -23.36 34.75 4.71
C ASP A 68 -22.17 34.41 5.65
N ASP A 69 -21.00 34.12 5.07
CA ASP A 69 -19.77 33.77 5.81
C ASP A 69 -19.90 32.50 6.67
N GLY A 70 -20.69 31.53 6.19
CA GLY A 70 -20.86 30.22 6.83
C GLY A 70 -19.52 29.55 7.15
N GLU A 71 -19.44 28.94 8.34
CA GLU A 71 -18.22 28.32 8.83
C GLU A 71 -17.98 26.98 8.11
N LYS A 72 -16.74 26.74 7.64
CA LYS A 72 -16.35 25.51 6.91
C LYS A 72 -16.12 24.32 7.84
N ILE A 73 -17.10 24.03 8.66
CA ILE A 73 -17.03 23.05 9.74
C ILE A 73 -16.78 21.62 9.22
N GLY A 74 -17.26 21.28 8.02
CA GLY A 74 -16.98 19.98 7.40
C GLY A 74 -15.47 19.70 7.21
N LEU A 75 -14.67 20.74 6.92
CA LEU A 75 -13.21 20.62 6.84
C LEU A 75 -12.57 20.35 8.21
N GLU A 76 -13.15 20.90 9.28
CA GLU A 76 -12.67 20.65 10.64
C GLU A 76 -12.96 19.21 11.08
N ILE A 77 -14.14 18.67 10.74
CA ILE A 77 -14.44 17.24 10.97
C ILE A 77 -13.43 16.38 10.23
N LEU A 78 -13.17 16.66 8.95
CA LEU A 78 -12.21 15.88 8.16
C LEU A 78 -10.82 15.89 8.81
N LYS A 79 -10.31 17.06 9.24
CA LYS A 79 -9.02 17.17 9.93
C LYS A 79 -9.00 16.36 11.23
N LEU A 80 -10.10 16.37 11.98
CA LEU A 80 -10.23 15.59 13.21
C LEU A 80 -10.20 14.09 12.93
N ILE A 81 -10.95 13.64 11.92
CA ILE A 81 -10.91 12.25 11.44
C ILE A 81 -9.47 11.89 11.08
N GLN A 82 -8.82 12.65 10.21
CA GLN A 82 -7.43 12.40 9.78
C GLN A 82 -6.43 12.31 10.93
N GLY A 83 -6.64 13.07 12.02
CA GLY A 83 -5.75 13.07 13.17
C GLY A 83 -6.01 11.97 14.20
N ARG A 84 -7.15 11.26 14.16
CA ARG A 84 -7.57 10.37 15.26
C ARG A 84 -8.19 9.05 14.83
N TYR A 85 -8.78 8.97 13.64
CA TYR A 85 -9.62 7.86 13.20
C TYR A 85 -9.37 7.51 11.73
N PHE A 86 -9.84 6.33 11.33
CA PHE A 86 -9.95 5.98 9.92
C PHE A 86 -11.42 5.72 9.59
N VAL A 87 -11.99 6.60 8.77
CA VAL A 87 -13.29 6.41 8.12
C VAL A 87 -13.30 7.22 6.82
N PRO A 88 -13.65 6.61 5.67
CA PRO A 88 -13.86 7.35 4.43
C PRO A 88 -14.90 8.46 4.57
N VAL A 89 -14.68 9.58 3.88
CA VAL A 89 -15.52 10.78 3.97
C VAL A 89 -16.07 11.15 2.60
N ILE A 90 -17.33 11.57 2.51
CA ILE A 90 -17.89 12.21 1.32
C ILE A 90 -18.35 13.60 1.68
N PHE A 91 -17.80 14.63 1.03
CA PHE A 91 -18.42 15.96 1.06
C PHE A 91 -19.64 15.97 0.15
N TYR A 92 -20.81 16.25 0.71
CA TYR A 92 -22.06 16.43 -0.01
C TYR A 92 -22.60 17.81 0.33
N SER A 93 -22.31 18.80 -0.53
CA SER A 93 -22.59 20.21 -0.23
C SER A 93 -23.08 20.97 -1.46
N GLY A 94 -23.76 22.10 -1.23
CA GLY A 94 -24.19 22.99 -2.32
C GLY A 94 -23.05 23.70 -3.04
N ASN A 95 -21.90 23.88 -2.39
CA ASN A 95 -20.69 24.44 -2.98
C ASN A 95 -19.46 23.66 -2.49
N THR A 96 -18.70 23.09 -3.43
CA THR A 96 -17.60 22.16 -3.16
C THR A 96 -16.24 22.65 -3.69
N LYS A 97 -16.17 23.89 -4.18
CA LYS A 97 -14.96 24.46 -4.82
C LYS A 97 -13.70 24.32 -3.96
N ASP A 98 -13.84 24.50 -2.65
CA ASP A 98 -12.73 24.48 -1.71
C ASP A 98 -12.27 23.07 -1.29
N VAL A 99 -13.01 22.03 -1.70
CA VAL A 99 -12.71 20.63 -1.34
C VAL A 99 -12.51 19.72 -2.54
N HIS A 100 -12.69 20.22 -3.77
CA HIS A 100 -12.49 19.41 -4.99
C HIS A 100 -11.11 18.74 -5.05
N ASP A 101 -10.06 19.46 -4.68
CA ASP A 101 -8.67 18.97 -4.69
C ASP A 101 -8.40 17.92 -3.59
N LEU A 102 -9.32 17.74 -2.64
CA LEU A 102 -9.23 16.71 -1.60
C LEU A 102 -9.75 15.34 -2.06
N LYS A 103 -10.44 15.29 -3.22
CA LYS A 103 -10.99 14.03 -3.75
C LYS A 103 -9.88 13.00 -3.94
N SER A 104 -10.07 11.83 -3.38
CA SER A 104 -9.08 10.74 -3.37
C SER A 104 -9.77 9.37 -3.31
N GLN A 105 -9.00 8.29 -3.13
CA GLN A 105 -9.60 6.97 -2.95
C GLN A 105 -10.49 6.87 -1.70
N ILE A 106 -10.21 7.67 -0.66
CA ILE A 106 -10.93 7.65 0.62
C ILE A 106 -11.79 8.91 0.88
N VAL A 107 -11.68 9.94 0.04
CA VAL A 107 -12.48 11.17 0.12
C VAL A 107 -13.29 11.35 -1.17
N GLY A 108 -14.62 11.37 -1.07
CA GLY A 108 -15.55 11.75 -2.13
C GLY A 108 -15.95 13.23 -2.04
N VAL A 109 -16.33 13.80 -3.19
CA VAL A 109 -16.82 15.18 -3.29
C VAL A 109 -17.98 15.18 -4.28
N VAL A 110 -19.13 15.68 -3.85
CA VAL A 110 -20.39 15.71 -4.61
C VAL A 110 -21.09 17.05 -4.40
N THR A 111 -21.45 17.70 -5.51
CA THR A 111 -22.17 18.98 -5.45
C THR A 111 -23.67 18.73 -5.53
N LYS A 112 -24.43 19.11 -4.48
CA LYS A 112 -25.89 18.87 -4.37
C LYS A 112 -26.67 19.37 -5.60
N GLY A 113 -26.32 20.55 -6.12
CA GLY A 113 -27.03 21.17 -7.25
C GLY A 113 -26.69 20.61 -8.62
N ASP A 114 -25.50 20.01 -8.78
CA ASP A 114 -25.02 19.51 -10.08
C ASP A 114 -25.22 18.00 -10.19
N ASP A 115 -24.75 17.25 -9.20
CA ASP A 115 -24.75 15.78 -9.20
C ASP A 115 -25.93 15.19 -8.40
N GLY A 116 -26.41 15.91 -7.39
CA GLY A 116 -27.53 15.51 -6.54
C GLY A 116 -27.34 14.15 -5.85
N ILE A 117 -28.48 13.49 -5.60
CA ILE A 117 -28.55 12.20 -4.89
C ILE A 117 -27.85 11.09 -5.67
N ASP A 118 -27.95 11.08 -7.00
CA ASP A 118 -27.32 10.07 -7.86
C ASP A 118 -25.80 10.16 -7.81
N GLY A 119 -25.25 11.38 -7.74
CA GLY A 119 -23.83 11.62 -7.50
C GLY A 119 -23.36 11.04 -6.17
N LEU A 120 -24.11 11.31 -5.10
CA LEU A 120 -23.80 10.75 -3.77
C LEU A 120 -23.85 9.23 -3.76
N ARG A 121 -24.90 8.63 -4.35
CA ARG A 121 -25.01 7.18 -4.50
C ARG A 121 -23.80 6.61 -5.23
N SER A 122 -23.39 7.25 -6.32
CA SER A 122 -22.24 6.81 -7.11
C SER A 122 -20.93 6.83 -6.32
N GLU A 123 -20.70 7.86 -5.49
CA GLU A 123 -19.54 7.93 -4.61
C GLU A 123 -19.59 6.90 -3.48
N ILE A 124 -20.77 6.63 -2.90
CA ILE A 124 -20.94 5.56 -1.91
C ILE A 124 -20.60 4.20 -2.55
N VAL A 125 -21.15 3.91 -3.73
CA VAL A 125 -20.87 2.68 -4.50
C VAL A 125 -19.36 2.56 -4.77
N ARG A 126 -18.71 3.64 -5.21
CA ARG A 126 -17.26 3.65 -5.46
C ARG A 126 -16.45 3.24 -4.23
N LEU A 127 -16.80 3.79 -3.06
CA LEU A 127 -16.13 3.45 -1.79
C LEU A 127 -16.42 2.01 -1.35
N VAL A 128 -17.67 1.55 -1.48
CA VAL A 128 -18.06 0.17 -1.14
C VAL A 128 -17.33 -0.84 -2.03
N GLN A 129 -17.22 -0.58 -3.33
CA GLN A 129 -16.52 -1.45 -4.29
C GLN A 129 -15.03 -1.60 -4.01
N SER A 130 -14.36 -0.59 -3.42
CA SER A 130 -12.97 -0.71 -3.00
C SER A 130 -12.80 -1.43 -1.65
N ASN A 131 -13.90 -1.79 -0.98
CA ASN A 131 -13.97 -2.42 0.35
C ASN A 131 -13.24 -1.65 1.48
N LEU A 132 -12.71 -0.45 1.20
CA LEU A 132 -12.02 0.42 2.14
C LEU A 132 -12.87 0.82 3.37
N PRO A 133 -14.17 1.11 3.23
CA PRO A 133 -15.05 1.39 4.38
C PRO A 133 -15.10 0.26 5.41
N PHE A 134 -14.86 -0.98 4.99
CA PHE A 134 -14.95 -2.17 5.84
C PHE A 134 -13.59 -2.69 6.30
N LEU A 135 -12.49 -2.15 5.76
CA LEU A 135 -11.13 -2.63 6.03
C LEU A 135 -10.82 -2.67 7.53
N LYS A 136 -11.23 -1.63 8.26
CA LYS A 136 -11.05 -1.53 9.71
C LYS A 136 -11.73 -2.68 10.45
N ASP A 137 -13.01 -2.92 10.17
CA ASP A 137 -13.79 -3.96 10.85
C ASP A 137 -13.29 -5.36 10.47
N ASN A 138 -12.97 -5.57 9.19
CA ASN A 138 -12.40 -6.83 8.71
C ASN A 138 -11.06 -7.13 9.40
N LEU A 139 -10.19 -6.13 9.51
CA LEU A 139 -8.91 -6.27 10.19
C LEU A 139 -9.08 -6.48 11.70
N HIS A 140 -9.98 -5.75 12.35
CA HIS A 140 -10.25 -5.90 13.78
C HIS A 140 -10.77 -7.31 14.09
N ASN A 141 -11.78 -7.78 13.37
CA ASN A 141 -12.33 -9.12 13.53
C ASN A 141 -11.27 -10.20 13.27
N TYR A 142 -10.40 -9.99 12.28
CA TYR A 142 -9.30 -10.89 11.99
C TYR A 142 -8.29 -10.96 13.15
N ILE A 143 -7.86 -9.81 13.67
CA ILE A 143 -6.91 -9.73 14.78
C ILE A 143 -7.50 -10.36 16.05
N GLU A 144 -8.77 -10.08 16.35
CA GLU A 144 -9.50 -10.66 17.49
C GLU A 144 -9.51 -12.19 17.44
N GLU A 145 -9.86 -12.78 16.28
CA GLU A 145 -9.87 -14.24 16.14
C GLU A 145 -8.45 -14.84 16.18
N GLU A 146 -7.45 -14.20 15.56
CA GLU A 146 -6.05 -14.66 15.66
C GLU A 146 -5.53 -14.59 17.11
N LEU A 147 -5.85 -13.54 17.86
CA LEU A 147 -5.52 -13.41 19.29
C LEU A 147 -6.16 -14.52 20.10
N LYS A 148 -7.47 -14.71 19.94
CA LYS A 148 -8.24 -15.74 20.64
C LYS A 148 -7.67 -17.12 20.37
N THR A 149 -7.47 -17.48 19.10
CA THR A 149 -6.90 -18.79 18.74
C THR A 149 -5.45 -18.94 19.20
N TYR A 150 -4.63 -17.89 19.10
CA TYR A 150 -3.25 -17.98 19.56
C TYR A 150 -3.16 -18.18 21.08
N PHE A 151 -3.88 -17.37 21.87
CA PHE A 151 -3.75 -17.42 23.32
C PHE A 151 -4.46 -18.62 23.95
N TRP A 152 -5.69 -18.92 23.52
CA TRP A 152 -6.46 -20.01 24.11
C TRP A 152 -6.07 -21.36 23.54
N ASP A 153 -5.94 -21.49 22.22
CA ASP A 153 -5.76 -22.81 21.60
C ASP A 153 -4.29 -23.21 21.45
N ILE A 154 -3.33 -22.28 21.64
CA ILE A 154 -1.89 -22.57 21.50
C ILE A 154 -1.14 -22.30 22.79
N ILE A 155 -1.18 -21.07 23.31
CA ILE A 155 -0.37 -20.70 24.49
C ILE A 155 -0.88 -21.39 25.75
N HIS A 156 -2.18 -21.35 26.00
CA HIS A 156 -2.77 -21.99 27.18
C HIS A 156 -2.65 -23.53 27.13
N ASP A 157 -2.81 -24.12 25.95
CA ASP A 157 -2.56 -25.55 25.75
C ASP A 157 -1.10 -25.95 25.98
N GLN A 158 -0.15 -25.05 25.67
CA GLN A 158 1.28 -25.22 25.93
C GLN A 158 1.77 -24.54 27.21
N ARG A 159 0.91 -24.35 28.22
CA ARG A 159 1.23 -23.68 29.50
C ARG A 159 2.40 -24.31 30.27
N ASP A 160 2.76 -25.56 30.01
CA ASP A 160 3.97 -26.18 30.59
C ASP A 160 5.26 -25.56 30.04
N LYS A 161 5.23 -24.97 28.84
CA LYS A 161 6.34 -24.24 28.22
C LYS A 161 6.22 -22.73 28.46
N PHE A 162 5.01 -22.19 28.34
CA PHE A 162 4.71 -20.77 28.56
C PHE A 162 4.25 -20.53 29.99
N LYS A 163 5.22 -20.63 30.91
CA LYS A 163 4.96 -20.51 32.34
C LYS A 163 4.92 -19.04 32.79
N PRO A 164 4.06 -18.68 33.77
CA PRO A 164 3.91 -17.30 34.25
C PRO A 164 5.15 -16.78 34.99
N GLU A 165 6.07 -17.65 35.41
CA GLU A 165 7.33 -17.22 36.05
C GLU A 165 8.35 -16.66 35.04
N ASN A 166 8.18 -16.93 33.74
CA ASN A 166 9.02 -16.41 32.66
C ASN A 166 8.47 -15.07 32.13
N ASN A 167 8.41 -14.05 33.00
CA ASN A 167 7.89 -12.73 32.67
C ASN A 167 8.89 -11.88 31.89
N ASP A 168 9.09 -12.21 30.61
CA ASP A 168 9.81 -11.38 29.65
C ASP A 168 8.90 -10.97 28.47
N PHE A 169 9.45 -10.23 27.50
CA PHE A 169 8.71 -9.79 26.31
C PHE A 169 8.67 -10.83 25.18
N SER A 170 9.26 -12.02 25.36
CA SER A 170 9.48 -13.00 24.29
C SER A 170 8.17 -13.52 23.69
N LEU A 171 7.16 -13.76 24.53
CA LEU A 171 5.85 -14.19 24.05
C LEU A 171 5.19 -13.10 23.18
N GLY A 172 5.31 -11.83 23.56
CA GLY A 172 4.84 -10.71 22.76
C GLY A 172 5.52 -10.63 21.39
N TYR A 173 6.84 -10.79 21.35
CA TYR A 173 7.59 -10.86 20.08
C TYR A 173 7.15 -12.05 19.21
N LEU A 174 6.99 -13.24 19.79
CA LEU A 174 6.56 -14.42 19.06
C LEU A 174 5.16 -14.25 18.46
N MET A 175 4.25 -13.68 19.24
CA MET A 175 2.88 -13.37 18.83
C MET A 175 2.86 -12.38 17.67
N LEU A 176 3.50 -11.21 17.81
CA LEU A 176 3.51 -10.18 16.77
C LEU A 176 4.14 -10.68 15.46
N ARG A 177 5.18 -11.53 15.56
CA ARG A 177 5.77 -12.20 14.39
C ARG A 177 4.80 -13.17 13.74
N LYS A 178 4.07 -13.97 14.53
CA LYS A 178 3.06 -14.89 14.00
C LYS A 178 1.96 -14.10 13.29
N PHE A 179 1.48 -13.00 13.87
CA PHE A 179 0.46 -12.15 13.24
C PHE A 179 0.94 -11.48 11.96
N SER A 180 2.17 -10.97 11.95
CA SER A 180 2.77 -10.46 10.73
C SER A 180 2.85 -11.52 9.64
N GLN A 181 3.11 -12.78 9.99
CA GLN A 181 3.12 -13.89 9.02
C GLN A 181 1.71 -14.35 8.61
N SER A 182 0.73 -14.21 9.50
CA SER A 182 -0.65 -14.66 9.24
C SER A 182 -1.40 -13.70 8.30
N LEU A 183 -0.99 -12.43 8.26
CA LEU A 183 -1.29 -11.47 7.19
C LEU A 183 -0.54 -11.83 5.89
N SER A 184 -0.66 -13.08 5.46
CA SER A 184 -0.14 -13.57 4.20
C SER A 184 -0.97 -13.05 3.03
N LYS A 185 -0.47 -13.23 1.81
CA LYS A 185 -1.16 -12.86 0.58
C LYS A 185 -2.64 -13.25 0.56
N ASP A 186 -2.94 -14.53 0.79
CA ASP A 186 -4.30 -15.04 0.70
C ASP A 186 -5.19 -14.39 1.77
N LYS A 187 -4.63 -14.15 2.96
CA LYS A 187 -5.35 -13.47 4.04
C LYS A 187 -5.59 -11.99 3.75
N ILE A 188 -4.63 -11.30 3.14
CA ILE A 188 -4.79 -9.91 2.67
C ILE A 188 -5.91 -9.86 1.62
N SER A 189 -5.92 -10.80 0.68
CA SER A 189 -6.97 -10.95 -0.33
C SER A 189 -8.34 -11.14 0.32
N ASP A 190 -8.45 -12.02 1.31
CA ASP A 190 -9.69 -12.26 2.06
C ASP A 190 -10.19 -10.99 2.78
N ILE A 191 -9.28 -10.29 3.48
CA ILE A 191 -9.60 -9.06 4.25
C ILE A 191 -10.07 -7.95 3.29
N LEU A 192 -9.43 -7.82 2.14
CA LEU A 192 -9.78 -6.85 1.09
C LEU A 192 -10.98 -7.31 0.26
N GLY A 193 -11.39 -8.57 0.32
CA GLY A 193 -12.41 -9.13 -0.57
C GLY A 193 -11.99 -9.15 -2.04
N ASP A 194 -10.68 -9.13 -2.32
CA ASP A 194 -10.16 -9.19 -3.68
C ASP A 194 -10.06 -10.65 -4.14
N SER A 195 -10.73 -10.97 -5.25
CA SER A 195 -10.71 -12.29 -5.90
C SER A 195 -10.10 -12.24 -7.31
N GLN A 196 -9.55 -11.09 -7.72
CA GLN A 196 -9.03 -10.88 -9.08
C GLN A 196 -7.66 -11.53 -9.28
N LEU A 197 -6.89 -11.70 -8.20
CA LEU A 197 -5.58 -12.34 -8.26
C LEU A 197 -5.70 -13.85 -8.43
N LYS A 198 -4.90 -14.39 -9.36
CA LYS A 198 -4.76 -15.85 -9.49
C LYS A 198 -4.06 -16.44 -8.27
N ASP A 199 -4.46 -17.65 -7.91
CA ASP A 199 -3.77 -18.47 -6.90
C ASP A 199 -2.26 -18.48 -7.15
N ASN A 200 -1.48 -18.30 -6.09
CA ASN A 200 0.00 -18.30 -6.12
C ASN A 200 0.68 -17.17 -6.94
N LYS A 201 -0.03 -16.10 -7.36
CA LYS A 201 0.59 -14.93 -8.01
C LYS A 201 0.59 -13.71 -7.11
N VAL A 202 1.72 -13.04 -6.94
CA VAL A 202 1.87 -11.86 -6.06
C VAL A 202 1.23 -10.61 -6.70
N HIS A 203 0.53 -9.80 -5.91
CA HIS A 203 0.03 -8.48 -6.32
C HIS A 203 1.19 -7.47 -6.45
N PRO A 204 1.20 -6.56 -7.45
CA PRO A 204 2.24 -5.54 -7.59
C PRO A 204 2.55 -4.72 -6.32
N MET A 205 1.53 -4.42 -5.50
CA MET A 205 1.73 -3.68 -4.24
C MET A 205 2.54 -4.46 -3.20
N GLU A 206 2.51 -5.80 -3.23
CA GLU A 206 3.29 -6.63 -2.29
C GLU A 206 4.79 -6.58 -2.59
N PHE A 207 5.22 -6.06 -3.75
CA PHE A 207 6.66 -5.89 -4.05
C PHE A 207 7.30 -4.78 -3.21
N TYR A 208 6.51 -3.88 -2.62
CA TYR A 208 7.01 -2.63 -2.06
C TYR A 208 6.46 -2.35 -0.67
N ILE A 209 7.33 -1.82 0.18
CA ILE A 209 6.96 -1.08 1.38
C ILE A 209 6.88 0.41 1.00
N TYR A 210 5.71 1.01 1.18
CA TYR A 210 5.45 2.42 0.90
C TYR A 210 4.51 3.04 1.95
N PRO A 211 4.81 4.26 2.45
CA PRO A 211 6.06 4.99 2.26
C PRO A 211 7.21 4.30 3.01
N THR A 212 8.45 4.57 2.59
CA THR A 212 9.63 4.17 3.35
C THR A 212 9.87 5.12 4.52
N ASP A 213 10.41 4.63 5.63
CA ASP A 213 10.72 5.46 6.79
C ASP A 213 12.01 6.23 6.55
N ILE A 214 11.88 7.51 6.22
CA ILE A 214 13.00 8.41 5.92
C ILE A 214 13.94 8.63 7.11
N ASN A 215 13.53 8.33 8.33
CA ASN A 215 14.37 8.48 9.53
C ASN A 215 15.31 7.29 9.76
N ASN A 216 15.02 6.14 9.15
CA ASN A 216 15.89 4.97 9.22
C ASN A 216 17.04 5.08 8.21
N GLU A 217 18.09 4.28 8.43
CA GLU A 217 19.14 4.12 7.43
C GLU A 217 18.57 3.65 6.09
N VAL A 218 19.28 3.98 5.01
CA VAL A 218 18.98 3.40 3.70
C VAL A 218 19.40 1.94 3.68
N GLU A 219 18.69 1.14 2.90
CA GLU A 219 18.90 -0.31 2.87
C GLU A 219 19.00 -0.85 1.44
N SER A 220 19.59 -2.05 1.31
CA SER A 220 19.57 -2.79 0.06
C SER A 220 18.13 -3.01 -0.42
N GLY A 221 17.90 -2.88 -1.74
CA GLY A 221 16.56 -2.99 -2.31
C GLY A 221 15.71 -1.72 -2.21
N GLU A 222 16.23 -0.65 -1.61
CA GLU A 222 15.56 0.64 -1.65
C GLU A 222 15.63 1.28 -3.04
N LEU A 223 14.54 1.95 -3.42
CA LEU A 223 14.42 2.71 -4.65
C LEU A 223 14.58 4.19 -4.36
N LEU A 224 15.56 4.80 -5.02
CA LEU A 224 15.91 6.20 -4.93
C LEU A 224 15.52 6.92 -6.22
N GLU A 225 15.05 8.15 -6.12
CA GLU A 225 14.76 9.01 -7.26
C GLU A 225 15.68 10.23 -7.26
N LYS A 226 16.18 10.59 -8.44
CA LYS A 226 16.95 11.82 -8.67
C LYS A 226 16.77 12.26 -10.12
N ASP A 227 16.41 13.52 -10.33
CA ASP A 227 16.23 14.13 -11.66
C ASP A 227 15.26 13.33 -12.58
N GLY A 228 14.25 12.67 -11.99
CA GLY A 228 13.27 11.81 -12.68
C GLY A 228 13.78 10.39 -13.03
N ASP A 229 15.04 10.09 -12.72
CA ASP A 229 15.60 8.75 -12.82
C ASP A 229 15.43 7.98 -11.50
N VAL A 230 15.08 6.69 -11.62
CA VAL A 230 14.91 5.80 -10.47
C VAL A 230 16.05 4.78 -10.41
N TYR A 231 16.63 4.60 -9.24
CA TYR A 231 17.78 3.75 -8.95
C TYR A 231 17.45 2.76 -7.84
N ALA A 232 18.00 1.55 -7.91
CA ALA A 232 17.91 0.58 -6.82
C ALA A 232 19.25 0.45 -6.09
N ILE A 233 19.23 0.39 -4.76
CA ILE A 233 20.42 0.16 -3.94
C ILE A 233 20.80 -1.32 -3.98
N LEU A 234 22.06 -1.59 -4.32
CA LEU A 234 22.66 -2.93 -4.30
C LEU A 234 23.66 -3.14 -3.16
N THR A 235 24.08 -2.06 -2.49
CA THR A 235 24.97 -2.14 -1.32
C THR A 235 24.26 -2.86 -0.16
N PRO A 236 24.90 -3.83 0.52
CA PRO A 236 24.31 -4.52 1.67
C PRO A 236 23.88 -3.57 2.79
N SER A 237 22.69 -3.80 3.37
CA SER A 237 22.12 -2.97 4.44
C SER A 237 23.05 -2.82 5.65
N CYS A 238 23.80 -3.88 6.00
CA CYS A 238 24.71 -3.86 7.16
C CYS A 238 25.89 -2.88 7.02
N ASP A 239 26.22 -2.41 5.81
CA ASP A 239 27.28 -1.42 5.60
C ASP A 239 26.82 0.01 5.94
N PHE A 240 25.51 0.26 5.96
CA PHE A 240 24.91 1.57 6.26
C PHE A 240 24.77 1.84 7.77
N VAL A 241 24.79 0.81 8.61
CA VAL A 241 24.58 0.95 10.05
C VAL A 241 25.73 1.73 10.69
N GLU A 242 25.39 2.81 11.41
CA GLU A 242 26.35 3.56 12.22
C GLU A 242 26.86 2.72 13.39
N ARG A 243 28.18 2.70 13.57
CA ARG A 243 28.83 1.90 14.60
C ARG A 243 29.24 2.77 15.76
N PHE A 244 29.17 2.22 16.98
CA PHE A 244 29.53 2.92 18.20
C PHE A 244 30.59 2.17 18.98
N SER A 245 31.49 2.92 19.63
CA SER A 245 32.52 2.39 20.52
C SER A 245 31.90 1.90 21.82
N ILE A 246 32.22 0.66 22.23
CA ILE A 246 31.72 0.07 23.48
C ILE A 246 32.24 0.83 24.72
N LYS A 247 33.41 1.48 24.62
CA LYS A 247 34.07 2.10 25.78
C LYS A 247 33.44 3.43 26.19
N ASP A 248 33.00 4.22 25.23
CA ASP A 248 32.59 5.62 25.43
C ASP A 248 31.35 6.01 24.61
N ASN A 249 30.71 5.06 23.93
CA ASN A 249 29.54 5.26 23.06
C ASN A 249 29.76 6.33 21.97
N SER A 250 31.01 6.59 21.59
CA SER A 250 31.34 7.51 20.51
C SER A 250 31.07 6.87 19.14
N SER A 251 30.62 7.68 18.17
CA SER A 251 30.43 7.21 16.79
C SER A 251 31.77 6.84 16.15
N LEU A 252 31.81 5.66 15.55
CA LEU A 252 32.90 5.15 14.71
C LEU A 252 32.58 5.33 13.22
N GLY A 253 31.48 6.00 12.90
CA GLY A 253 30.95 6.15 11.56
C GLY A 253 30.41 4.84 10.95
N ARG A 254 29.96 4.98 9.69
CA ARG A 254 29.42 3.87 8.88
C ARG A 254 30.56 3.15 8.17
N LYS A 255 30.33 1.89 7.78
CA LYS A 255 31.31 1.11 7.00
C LYS A 255 31.26 1.49 5.51
N VAL A 256 30.09 1.87 5.01
CA VAL A 256 29.89 2.25 3.62
C VAL A 256 30.75 3.47 3.29
N GLY A 257 31.63 3.33 2.29
CA GLY A 257 32.35 4.45 1.69
C GLY A 257 31.80 4.84 0.33
N LYS A 258 31.35 3.86 -0.45
CA LYS A 258 30.66 4.06 -1.72
C LYS A 258 29.42 3.19 -1.79
N ILE A 259 28.39 3.72 -2.43
CA ILE A 259 27.10 3.07 -2.58
C ILE A 259 26.95 2.64 -4.03
N LEU A 260 26.68 1.35 -4.22
CA LEU A 260 26.40 0.75 -5.52
C LEU A 260 24.91 0.92 -5.80
N LEU A 261 24.62 1.68 -6.85
CA LEU A 261 23.27 1.84 -7.39
C LEU A 261 23.19 1.21 -8.77
N THR A 262 22.01 0.74 -9.13
CA THR A 262 21.69 0.38 -10.52
C THR A 262 20.52 1.19 -11.02
N LYS A 263 20.65 1.72 -12.24
CA LYS A 263 19.59 2.53 -12.84
C LYS A 263 18.47 1.62 -13.34
N THR A 264 17.23 2.00 -13.06
CA THR A 264 16.04 1.32 -13.60
C THR A 264 15.59 2.00 -14.89
N ARG A 265 14.97 1.25 -15.79
CA ARG A 265 14.43 1.72 -17.07
C ARG A 265 12.95 1.40 -17.16
N LEU A 266 12.16 2.26 -17.80
CA LEU A 266 10.75 1.97 -18.07
C LEU A 266 10.61 0.70 -18.92
N LEU A 267 9.62 -0.14 -18.60
CA LEU A 267 9.31 -1.34 -19.37
C LEU A 267 9.03 -1.02 -20.83
N SER A 268 8.38 0.13 -21.08
CA SER A 268 8.07 0.64 -22.41
C SER A 268 9.30 0.87 -23.29
N ASN A 269 10.47 1.06 -22.68
CA ASN A 269 11.74 1.25 -23.38
C ASN A 269 12.43 -0.08 -23.76
N SER A 270 11.99 -1.22 -23.22
CA SER A 270 12.57 -2.53 -23.55
C SER A 270 12.24 -2.96 -24.98
N ASP A 271 13.16 -3.70 -25.59
CA ASP A 271 12.95 -4.27 -26.94
C ASP A 271 11.80 -5.29 -26.93
N GLU A 272 11.64 -6.04 -25.83
CA GLU A 272 10.53 -6.98 -25.65
C GLU A 272 9.17 -6.29 -25.70
N PHE A 273 9.02 -5.16 -25.00
CA PHE A 273 7.76 -4.42 -24.98
C PHE A 273 7.47 -3.80 -26.34
N LYS A 274 8.47 -3.20 -26.99
CA LYS A 274 8.32 -2.62 -28.33
C LYS A 274 7.90 -3.68 -29.35
N ALA A 275 8.55 -4.83 -29.37
CA ALA A 275 8.20 -5.95 -30.26
C ALA A 275 6.78 -6.48 -29.99
N TYR A 276 6.36 -6.58 -28.73
CA TYR A 276 4.99 -6.94 -28.36
C TYR A 276 3.96 -5.91 -28.85
N LYS A 277 4.25 -4.61 -28.71
CA LYS A 277 3.36 -3.53 -29.18
C LYS A 277 3.26 -3.46 -30.71
N GLU A 278 4.35 -3.71 -31.42
CA GLU A 278 4.37 -3.79 -32.89
C GLU A 278 3.60 -5.01 -33.40
N LYS A 279 3.79 -6.18 -32.77
CA LYS A 279 3.10 -7.41 -33.15
C LYS A 279 2.87 -8.32 -31.94
N SER A 280 1.66 -8.28 -31.40
CA SER A 280 1.24 -9.19 -30.32
C SER A 280 1.00 -10.60 -30.87
N ASN A 281 1.93 -11.52 -30.62
CA ASN A 281 1.83 -12.94 -30.96
C ASN A 281 2.51 -13.80 -29.89
N LYS A 282 2.38 -15.13 -29.98
CA LYS A 282 2.90 -16.07 -28.97
C LYS A 282 4.40 -15.87 -28.64
N GLU A 283 5.22 -15.55 -29.63
CA GLU A 283 6.66 -15.36 -29.43
C GLU A 283 6.96 -14.05 -28.69
N THR A 284 6.39 -12.92 -29.14
CA THR A 284 6.64 -11.61 -28.55
C THR A 284 6.05 -11.53 -27.14
N THR A 285 4.86 -12.10 -26.93
CA THR A 285 4.25 -12.23 -25.60
C THR A 285 5.15 -13.04 -24.67
N SER A 286 5.66 -14.20 -25.09
CA SER A 286 6.52 -15.04 -24.23
C SER A 286 7.84 -14.34 -23.87
N LYS A 287 8.43 -13.57 -24.80
CA LYS A 287 9.64 -12.78 -24.52
C LYS A 287 9.38 -11.68 -23.48
N LEU A 288 8.26 -10.95 -23.61
CA LEU A 288 7.86 -9.93 -22.64
C LEU A 288 7.52 -10.54 -21.27
N GLU A 289 6.79 -11.66 -21.24
CA GLU A 289 6.49 -12.40 -20.01
C GLU A 289 7.77 -12.82 -19.28
N LYS A 290 8.77 -13.35 -20.01
CA LYS A 290 10.08 -13.70 -19.44
C LYS A 290 10.76 -12.49 -18.80
N LEU A 291 10.65 -11.30 -19.38
CA LEU A 291 11.18 -10.09 -18.75
C LEU A 291 10.40 -9.73 -17.47
N ILE A 292 9.07 -9.73 -17.53
CA ILE A 292 8.17 -9.36 -16.41
C ILE A 292 8.33 -10.30 -15.21
N ILE A 293 8.55 -11.59 -15.43
CA ILE A 293 8.78 -12.55 -14.32
C ILE A 293 10.25 -12.62 -13.88
N SER A 294 11.10 -11.70 -14.34
CA SER A 294 12.56 -11.74 -14.13
C SER A 294 13.23 -13.05 -14.59
N GLY A 295 12.61 -13.74 -15.55
CA GLY A 295 13.04 -15.04 -16.09
C GLY A 295 13.81 -14.97 -17.41
N LYS A 296 14.02 -13.76 -17.97
CA LYS A 296 14.77 -13.55 -19.22
C LYS A 296 16.22 -13.99 -19.08
N SER A 297 16.88 -13.57 -18.00
CA SER A 297 18.22 -13.99 -17.55
C SER A 297 18.53 -13.27 -16.23
N ASP A 298 19.53 -13.73 -15.46
CA ASP A 298 19.95 -13.05 -14.22
C ASP A 298 20.43 -11.60 -14.42
N ARG A 299 20.64 -11.14 -15.66
CA ARG A 299 21.03 -9.74 -15.96
C ARG A 299 19.89 -8.75 -15.66
N TYR A 300 18.64 -9.21 -15.71
CA TYR A 300 17.47 -8.34 -15.61
C TYR A 300 16.64 -8.67 -14.39
N PHE A 301 16.03 -7.65 -13.80
CA PHE A 301 15.06 -7.80 -12.72
C PHE A 301 13.88 -6.86 -12.93
N PHE A 302 12.65 -7.35 -12.85
CA PHE A 302 11.45 -6.56 -13.09
C PHE A 302 10.93 -5.91 -11.81
N LEU A 303 10.45 -4.67 -11.96
CA LEU A 303 9.83 -3.85 -10.92
C LEU A 303 8.41 -3.52 -11.38
N PRO A 304 7.37 -4.16 -10.81
CA PRO A 304 6.00 -3.96 -11.25
C PRO A 304 5.51 -2.54 -10.92
N GLY A 305 4.65 -1.99 -11.78
CA GLY A 305 4.10 -0.66 -11.57
C GLY A 305 3.03 -0.61 -10.49
N THR A 306 2.96 0.52 -9.79
CA THR A 306 1.97 0.90 -8.79
C THR A 306 1.61 2.39 -8.98
N PRO A 307 0.64 2.96 -8.24
CA PRO A 307 0.33 4.40 -8.31
C PRO A 307 1.51 5.34 -8.03
N PHE A 308 2.59 4.86 -7.40
CA PHE A 308 3.77 5.66 -7.08
C PHE A 308 5.01 5.30 -7.92
N ILE A 309 4.95 4.26 -8.78
CA ILE A 309 6.06 3.91 -9.67
C ILE A 309 5.57 3.24 -10.95
N ASP A 310 6.08 3.64 -12.11
CA ASP A 310 5.77 2.97 -13.37
C ASP A 310 6.39 1.55 -13.46
N ASN A 311 5.83 0.71 -14.33
CA ASN A 311 6.43 -0.57 -14.69
C ASN A 311 7.86 -0.37 -15.20
N ARG A 312 8.83 -0.95 -14.50
CA ARG A 312 10.26 -0.76 -14.74
C ARG A 312 11.00 -2.09 -14.77
N TYR A 313 12.21 -2.07 -15.29
CA TYR A 313 13.15 -3.17 -15.17
C TYR A 313 14.55 -2.63 -14.88
N ILE A 314 15.34 -3.43 -14.19
CA ILE A 314 16.75 -3.21 -13.95
C ILE A 314 17.52 -3.97 -15.02
N ASP A 315 18.53 -3.31 -15.58
CA ASP A 315 19.62 -3.96 -16.29
C ASP A 315 20.87 -3.82 -15.44
N PHE A 316 21.33 -4.91 -14.85
CA PHE A 316 22.46 -4.87 -13.92
C PHE A 316 23.78 -4.43 -14.59
N GLN A 317 23.84 -4.27 -15.92
CA GLN A 317 24.98 -3.59 -16.57
C GLN A 317 25.06 -2.09 -16.24
N ASP A 318 23.91 -1.45 -16.03
CA ASP A 318 23.82 -0.02 -15.74
C ASP A 318 23.98 0.24 -14.24
N LYS A 319 25.22 0.24 -13.78
CA LYS A 319 25.58 0.53 -12.39
C LYS A 319 26.37 1.82 -12.26
N ILE A 320 26.14 2.54 -11.17
CA ILE A 320 26.91 3.70 -10.76
C ILE A 320 27.36 3.53 -9.30
N MET A 321 28.43 4.23 -8.94
CA MET A 321 28.92 4.32 -7.57
C MET A 321 28.86 5.77 -7.15
N ILE A 322 28.21 6.04 -6.02
CA ILE A 322 28.15 7.38 -5.41
C ILE A 322 28.81 7.34 -4.03
N THR A 323 29.14 8.51 -3.46
CA THR A 323 29.54 8.57 -2.04
C THR A 323 28.30 8.55 -1.13
N TYR A 324 28.49 8.38 0.17
CA TYR A 324 27.37 8.43 1.11
C TYR A 324 26.76 9.85 1.17
N GLU A 325 27.60 10.88 1.08
CA GLU A 325 27.16 12.29 1.09
C GLU A 325 26.27 12.62 -0.11
N ASP A 326 26.53 12.00 -1.27
CA ASP A 326 25.74 12.19 -2.49
C ASP A 326 24.28 11.71 -2.33
N LEU A 327 23.97 10.86 -1.34
CA LEU A 327 22.59 10.43 -1.04
C LEU A 327 21.66 11.61 -0.73
N GLY A 328 22.19 12.70 -0.18
CA GLY A 328 21.39 13.89 0.12
C GLY A 328 20.72 14.52 -1.10
N GLY A 329 21.19 14.18 -2.31
CA GLY A 329 20.57 14.58 -3.58
C GLY A 329 19.52 13.62 -4.13
N TYR A 330 19.12 12.58 -3.38
CA TYR A 330 18.13 11.59 -3.79
C TYR A 330 16.93 11.62 -2.85
N SER A 331 15.72 11.45 -3.38
CA SER A 331 14.52 11.15 -2.60
C SER A 331 14.33 9.63 -2.50
N ARG A 332 13.82 9.16 -1.37
CA ARG A 332 13.47 7.74 -1.20
C ARG A 332 12.05 7.53 -1.71
N LEU A 333 11.91 6.67 -2.73
CA LEU A 333 10.63 6.43 -3.40
C LEU A 333 9.82 5.33 -2.70
N ALA A 334 10.42 4.15 -2.56
CA ALA A 334 9.84 2.98 -1.93
C ALA A 334 10.97 2.00 -1.58
N LYS A 335 10.68 0.98 -0.77
CA LYS A 335 11.63 -0.11 -0.51
C LYS A 335 11.06 -1.42 -1.06
N LEU A 336 11.87 -2.25 -1.72
CA LEU A 336 11.45 -3.61 -2.05
C LEU A 336 11.19 -4.41 -0.76
N ASP A 337 10.03 -5.04 -0.67
CA ASP A 337 9.72 -5.92 0.45
C ASP A 337 10.47 -7.25 0.34
N ASN A 338 10.52 -8.01 1.42
CA ASN A 338 11.08 -9.36 1.42
C ASN A 338 10.05 -10.34 0.82
N PRO A 339 10.44 -11.28 -0.05
CA PRO A 339 11.82 -11.63 -0.43
C PRO A 339 12.32 -10.96 -1.73
N PHE A 340 11.64 -9.91 -2.22
CA PHE A 340 11.92 -9.31 -3.53
C PHE A 340 13.27 -8.57 -3.55
N ALA A 341 13.63 -7.91 -2.45
CA ALA A 341 14.95 -7.31 -2.27
C ALA A 341 16.06 -8.38 -2.39
N GLU A 342 15.93 -9.51 -1.68
CA GLU A 342 16.86 -10.63 -1.76
C GLU A 342 16.88 -11.26 -3.15
N GLY A 343 15.72 -11.38 -3.80
CA GLY A 343 15.61 -11.87 -5.18
C GLY A 343 16.37 -10.99 -6.18
N MET A 344 16.29 -9.67 -6.03
CA MET A 344 17.04 -8.70 -6.85
C MET A 344 18.55 -8.87 -6.62
N ILE A 345 18.99 -8.88 -5.36
CA ILE A 345 20.41 -9.03 -5.00
C ILE A 345 20.97 -10.37 -5.46
N ALA A 346 20.21 -11.46 -5.30
CA ALA A 346 20.62 -12.78 -5.77
C ALA A 346 20.78 -12.81 -7.29
N SER A 347 19.91 -12.13 -8.03
CA SER A 347 20.03 -12.01 -9.50
C SER A 347 21.28 -11.22 -9.89
N PHE A 348 21.55 -10.10 -9.21
CA PHE A 348 22.79 -9.33 -9.38
C PHE A 348 24.04 -10.18 -9.12
N ILE A 349 24.09 -10.91 -8.00
CA ILE A 349 25.23 -11.78 -7.63
C ILE A 349 25.43 -12.88 -8.68
N ARG A 350 24.35 -13.57 -9.09
CA ARG A 350 24.43 -14.62 -10.11
C ARG A 350 24.88 -14.07 -11.45
N TYR A 351 24.50 -12.84 -11.80
CA TYR A 351 24.95 -12.21 -13.03
C TYR A 351 26.44 -11.86 -13.03
N TYR A 352 26.93 -11.20 -11.98
CA TYR A 352 28.31 -10.72 -11.95
C TYR A 352 29.34 -11.80 -11.62
N ASN A 353 28.93 -12.89 -10.97
CA ASN A 353 29.80 -14.02 -10.65
C ASN A 353 29.69 -15.17 -11.67
N ARG A 354 29.14 -14.93 -12.87
CA ARG A 354 29.14 -15.95 -13.93
C ARG A 354 30.57 -16.29 -14.33
N ILE A 355 30.90 -17.57 -14.28
CA ILE A 355 32.11 -18.11 -14.87
C ILE A 355 31.76 -18.51 -16.31
N GLY A 356 32.21 -17.72 -17.27
CA GLY A 356 32.04 -18.06 -18.69
C GLY A 356 32.90 -19.25 -19.07
N TYR A 357 32.36 -20.14 -19.89
CA TYR A 357 33.12 -21.14 -20.63
C TYR A 357 32.85 -20.95 -22.13
N PRO A 358 33.80 -21.28 -23.03
CA PRO A 358 33.56 -21.19 -24.47
C PRO A 358 32.39 -22.07 -24.90
N ASP A 359 31.55 -21.56 -25.79
CA ASP A 359 30.48 -22.35 -26.40
C ASP A 359 31.09 -23.51 -27.20
N ILE A 360 30.47 -24.70 -27.09
CA ILE A 360 30.85 -25.85 -27.90
C ILE A 360 30.43 -25.61 -29.36
N ASP A 361 31.28 -25.99 -30.31
CA ASP A 361 30.91 -25.97 -31.72
C ASP A 361 29.91 -27.09 -32.02
N CYS A 362 28.62 -26.77 -31.87
CA CYS A 362 27.52 -27.69 -32.12
C CYS A 362 27.53 -28.23 -33.56
N GLU A 363 27.91 -27.41 -34.56
CA GLU A 363 27.98 -27.87 -35.94
C GLU A 363 29.09 -28.90 -36.12
N TYR A 364 30.27 -28.65 -35.54
CA TYR A 364 31.36 -29.61 -35.53
C TYR A 364 30.94 -30.93 -34.88
N ILE A 365 30.28 -30.91 -33.71
CA ILE A 365 29.78 -32.13 -33.07
C ILE A 365 28.77 -32.85 -33.96
N MET A 366 27.79 -32.14 -34.49
CA MET A 366 26.72 -32.72 -35.33
C MET A 366 27.25 -33.30 -36.65
N ARG A 367 28.30 -32.72 -37.23
CA ARG A 367 28.97 -33.25 -38.43
C ARG A 367 29.79 -34.52 -38.16
N ASN A 368 30.15 -34.79 -36.90
CA ASN A 368 30.98 -35.92 -36.48
C ASN A 368 30.19 -36.95 -35.62
N LEU A 369 28.86 -36.88 -35.61
CA LEU A 369 27.96 -37.98 -35.18
C LEU A 369 27.84 -39.00 -36.32
#